data_AF-A0A382AGS5-F1
#
_entry.id   AF-A0A382AGS5-F1
#
_cell.length_a   1.000
_cell.length_b   1.000
_cell.length_c   1.000
_cell.angle_alpha   90.00
_cell.angle_beta   90.00
_cell.angle_gamma   90.00
#
_symmetry.space_group_name_H-M   'P 1'
#
loop_
_entity.id
_entity.type
_entity.pdbx_description
1 polymer ?
#
loop_
_entity_poly.entity_id
_entity_poly.type
_entity_poly.pdbx_seq_one_letter_code
_entity_poly.pdbx_strand_id
1 'polypeptide(L)'
;TKLIAKSVGIPTPNWVLLKRNVNNGMQLQDNDSPKFSYPYVVKPADEGSTFGLTIVNEESELNDAISLAAEFSDEILIEEFISGRELTVGILGNKPLPIVEIKPSHNLYDYDCKYTEGMSEYIVPAELSDSIERSLSEDALKIYKTIGCRHYARADFRLNDDGQHYLLEINTLPGMTSTSLLPKAAKAAGLEFSDLIDTIIKIASINN
;
A
#
# COMPACT_ATOMS: atom_id res chain seq x y z
N THR A 1 8.62 6.71 1.67
CA THR A 1 8.19 5.99 0.45
C THR A 1 7.75 6.91 -0.68
N LYS A 2 6.69 7.72 -0.51
CA LYS A 2 6.10 8.53 -1.60
C LYS A 2 7.07 9.51 -2.28
N LEU A 3 7.91 10.19 -1.50
CA LEU A 3 8.97 11.06 -2.04
C LEU A 3 9.93 10.31 -2.97
N ILE A 4 10.34 9.10 -2.58
CA ILE A 4 11.21 8.24 -3.39
C ILE A 4 10.48 7.79 -4.65
N ALA A 5 9.23 7.33 -4.54
CA ALA A 5 8.41 6.95 -5.70
C ALA A 5 8.31 8.08 -6.74
N LYS A 6 8.00 9.32 -6.30
CA LYS A 6 8.00 10.51 -7.17
C LYS A 6 9.36 10.75 -7.83
N SER A 7 10.46 10.64 -7.07
CA SER A 7 11.82 10.88 -7.58
C SER A 7 12.24 9.92 -8.70
N VAL A 8 11.62 8.73 -8.76
CA VAL A 8 11.86 7.73 -9.80
C VAL A 8 10.70 7.58 -10.78
N GLY A 9 9.74 8.52 -10.77
CA GLY A 9 8.63 8.55 -11.72
C GLY A 9 7.58 7.45 -11.55
N ILE A 10 7.46 6.87 -10.35
CA ILE A 10 6.37 5.94 -10.02
C ILE A 10 5.18 6.77 -9.51
N PRO A 11 4.00 6.67 -10.13
CA PRO A 11 2.82 7.39 -9.65
C PRO A 11 2.46 7.00 -8.22
N THR A 12 2.06 7.98 -7.43
CA THR A 12 1.53 7.80 -6.06
C THR A 12 0.51 8.92 -5.85
N PRO A 13 -0.55 8.72 -5.04
CA PRO A 13 -1.56 9.75 -4.84
C PRO A 13 -0.90 11.05 -4.37
N ASN A 14 -1.32 12.19 -4.92
CA ASN A 14 -0.98 13.51 -4.41
C ASN A 14 -1.31 13.58 -2.92
N TRP A 15 -0.46 14.26 -2.17
CA TRP A 15 -0.60 14.30 -0.71
C TRP A 15 -0.16 15.64 -0.15
N VAL A 16 -0.62 15.87 1.07
CA VAL A 16 -0.18 16.93 1.97
C VAL A 16 0.24 16.29 3.29
N LEU A 17 1.29 16.83 3.92
CA LEU A 17 1.83 16.33 5.18
C LEU A 17 1.53 17.32 6.31
N LEU A 18 0.86 16.82 7.35
CA LEU A 18 0.69 17.51 8.63
C LEU A 18 1.71 16.95 9.62
N LYS A 19 2.37 17.81 10.39
CA LYS A 19 3.23 17.41 11.52
C LYS A 19 2.79 18.07 12.81
N ARG A 20 2.90 17.33 13.92
CA ARG A 20 2.63 17.88 15.25
C ARG A 20 3.67 18.92 15.62
N ASN A 21 3.19 20.10 15.96
CA ASN A 21 3.94 21.15 16.63
C ASN A 21 3.55 21.18 18.11
N VAL A 22 4.54 21.19 19.00
CA VAL A 22 4.34 21.16 20.46
C VAL A 22 3.47 22.32 20.96
N ASN A 23 3.52 23.47 20.30
CA ASN A 23 2.80 24.67 20.74
C ASN A 23 1.44 24.84 20.05
N ASN A 24 1.30 24.37 18.81
CA ASN A 24 0.18 24.74 17.93
C ASN A 24 -0.59 23.52 17.37
N GLY A 25 -0.35 22.30 17.88
CA GLY A 25 -1.01 21.10 17.38
C GLY A 25 -0.57 20.70 15.97
N MET A 26 -1.43 20.03 15.20
CA MET A 26 -1.11 19.61 13.83
C MET A 26 -0.98 20.83 12.91
N GLN A 27 0.11 20.90 12.16
CA GLN A 27 0.42 22.00 11.25
C GLN A 27 0.82 21.45 9.88
N LEU A 28 0.40 22.14 8.82
CA LEU A 28 0.85 21.85 7.47
C LEU A 28 2.36 22.09 7.38
N GLN A 29 3.10 21.14 6.81
CA GLN A 29 4.55 21.31 6.57
C GLN A 29 4.82 22.30 5.43
N ASP A 30 3.94 22.34 4.44
CA ASP A 30 4.02 23.23 3.30
C ASP A 30 2.87 24.24 3.35
N ASN A 31 3.11 25.48 2.91
CA ASN A 31 2.08 26.53 2.83
C ASN A 31 1.05 26.29 1.72
N ASP A 32 1.19 25.20 0.96
CA ASP A 32 0.28 24.83 -0.12
C ASP A 32 -0.85 23.96 0.42
N SER A 33 -2.09 24.43 0.26
CA SER A 33 -3.29 23.63 0.52
C SER A 33 -3.39 22.42 -0.44
N PRO A 34 -4.15 21.37 -0.06
CA PRO A 34 -4.49 20.29 -0.99
C PRO A 34 -5.04 20.86 -2.30
N LYS A 35 -4.49 20.44 -3.44
CA LYS A 35 -4.90 20.88 -4.79
C LYS A 35 -5.81 19.88 -5.49
N PHE A 36 -6.39 18.95 -4.72
CA PHE A 36 -7.25 17.88 -5.19
C PHE A 36 -8.62 17.96 -4.52
N SER A 37 -9.62 17.34 -5.13
CA SER A 37 -11.01 17.35 -4.67
C SER A 37 -11.31 16.14 -3.78
N TYR A 38 -12.32 16.26 -2.92
CA TYR A 38 -12.86 15.13 -2.19
C TYR A 38 -13.31 13.98 -3.13
N PRO A 39 -13.22 12.71 -2.68
CA PRO A 39 -12.82 12.28 -1.33
C PRO A 39 -11.31 12.28 -1.09
N TYR A 40 -10.92 12.39 0.18
CA TYR A 40 -9.54 12.28 0.67
C TYR A 40 -9.34 10.99 1.45
N VAL A 41 -8.08 10.55 1.55
CA VAL A 41 -7.63 9.54 2.52
C VAL A 41 -6.77 10.23 3.56
N VAL A 42 -7.22 10.26 4.81
CA VAL A 42 -6.44 10.75 5.95
C VAL A 42 -5.86 9.54 6.68
N LYS A 43 -4.55 9.50 6.91
CA LYS A 43 -3.89 8.38 7.58
C LYS A 43 -2.61 8.79 8.31
N PRO A 44 -2.19 8.07 9.36
CA PRO A 44 -0.85 8.21 9.92
C PRO A 44 0.23 7.91 8.86
N ALA A 45 1.38 8.58 8.95
CA ALA A 45 2.45 8.45 7.95
C ALA A 45 3.32 7.18 8.13
N ASP A 46 3.30 6.60 9.33
CA ASP A 46 4.22 5.55 9.79
C ASP A 46 3.52 4.33 10.42
N GLU A 47 2.19 4.22 10.30
CA GLU A 47 1.45 3.06 10.79
C GLU A 47 1.02 2.08 9.70
N GLY A 48 0.87 0.82 10.09
CA GLY A 48 0.34 -0.26 9.26
C GLY A 48 -1.11 -0.60 9.57
N SER A 49 -1.64 -1.62 8.89
CA SER A 49 -2.95 -2.23 9.21
C SER A 49 -4.15 -1.30 9.19
N THR A 50 -4.06 -0.16 8.51
CA THR A 50 -5.16 0.81 8.33
C THR A 50 -5.58 1.50 9.65
N PHE A 51 -4.76 1.44 10.70
CA PHE A 51 -5.07 2.16 11.95
C PHE A 51 -5.07 3.69 11.72
N GLY A 52 -6.10 4.36 12.25
CA GLY A 52 -6.27 5.80 12.10
C GLY A 52 -6.57 6.27 10.67
N LEU A 53 -6.82 5.35 9.72
CA LEU A 53 -7.15 5.72 8.35
C LEU A 53 -8.64 6.03 8.22
N THR A 54 -8.98 7.12 7.54
CA THR A 54 -10.36 7.52 7.24
C THR A 54 -10.49 8.00 5.80
N ILE A 55 -11.57 7.59 5.12
CA ILE A 55 -11.98 8.19 3.84
C ILE A 55 -12.92 9.35 4.16
N VAL A 56 -12.51 10.56 3.77
CA VAL A 56 -13.22 11.81 4.05
C VAL A 56 -13.90 12.27 2.77
N ASN A 57 -15.22 12.40 2.76
CA ASN A 57 -16.01 12.75 1.57
C ASN A 57 -16.34 14.25 1.49
N GLU A 58 -16.25 14.96 2.59
CA GLU A 58 -16.54 16.39 2.68
C GLU A 58 -15.73 17.09 3.78
N GLU A 59 -15.70 18.43 3.73
CA GLU A 59 -14.87 19.25 4.62
C GLU A 59 -15.23 19.12 6.10
N SER A 60 -16.51 18.91 6.41
CA SER A 60 -17.03 18.68 7.77
C SER A 60 -16.36 17.50 8.48
N GLU A 61 -15.97 16.46 7.74
CA GLU A 61 -15.40 15.22 8.28
C GLU A 61 -13.88 15.31 8.52
N LEU A 62 -13.21 16.33 7.96
CA LEU A 62 -11.75 16.38 7.90
C LEU A 62 -11.08 16.51 9.27
N ASN A 63 -11.62 17.36 10.15
CA ASN A 63 -11.03 17.59 11.47
C ASN A 63 -11.10 16.35 12.37
N ASP A 64 -12.20 15.60 12.27
CA ASP A 64 -12.37 14.36 13.05
C ASP A 64 -11.42 13.28 12.54
N ALA A 65 -11.26 13.15 11.22
CA ALA A 65 -10.31 12.23 10.62
C ALA A 65 -8.85 12.55 10.99
N ILE A 66 -8.48 13.84 10.98
CA ILE A 66 -7.14 14.28 11.44
C ILE A 66 -6.96 13.97 12.92
N SER A 67 -7.97 14.22 13.75
CA SER A 67 -7.90 13.96 15.20
C SER A 67 -7.70 12.46 15.47
N LEU A 68 -8.43 11.59 14.78
CA LEU A 68 -8.27 10.15 14.88
C LEU A 68 -6.87 9.70 14.44
N ALA A 69 -6.39 10.14 13.28
CA ALA A 69 -5.03 9.80 12.81
C ALA A 69 -3.94 10.31 13.78
N ALA A 70 -4.17 11.45 14.43
CA ALA A 70 -3.27 12.05 15.41
C ALA A 70 -3.17 11.25 16.73
N GLU A 71 -4.08 10.30 16.99
CA GLU A 71 -3.95 9.39 18.13
C GLU A 71 -2.82 8.36 17.92
N PHE A 72 -2.46 8.11 16.66
CA PHE A 72 -1.49 7.07 16.29
C PHE A 72 -0.14 7.63 15.83
N SER A 73 -0.08 8.86 15.33
CA SER A 73 1.17 9.45 14.84
C SER A 73 1.25 10.97 15.00
N ASP A 74 2.49 11.46 15.05
CA ASP A 74 2.81 12.88 14.96
C ASP A 74 2.92 13.39 13.51
N GLU A 75 2.88 12.48 12.53
CA GLU A 75 2.90 12.79 11.11
C GLU A 75 1.65 12.19 10.42
N ILE A 76 0.83 13.03 9.79
CA ILE A 76 -0.40 12.62 9.11
C ILE A 76 -0.32 12.97 7.63
N LEU A 77 -0.69 12.01 6.79
CA LEU A 77 -0.87 12.21 5.37
C LEU A 77 -2.34 12.44 5.06
N ILE A 78 -2.62 13.49 4.28
CA ILE A 78 -3.90 13.68 3.59
C ILE A 78 -3.63 13.45 2.12
N GLU A 79 -4.22 12.41 1.54
CA GLU A 79 -4.01 11.99 0.17
C GLU A 79 -5.28 12.15 -0.67
N GLU A 80 -5.13 12.37 -1.97
CA GLU A 80 -6.26 12.22 -2.90
C GLU A 80 -6.73 10.76 -2.91
N PHE A 81 -8.04 10.53 -2.93
CA PHE A 81 -8.58 9.19 -3.06
C PHE A 81 -8.49 8.71 -4.51
N ILE A 82 -7.86 7.55 -4.72
CA ILE A 82 -7.82 6.89 -6.03
C ILE A 82 -8.91 5.81 -6.08
N SER A 83 -9.97 6.03 -6.86
CA SER A 83 -11.03 5.05 -7.10
C SER A 83 -10.51 3.83 -7.90
N GLY A 84 -11.33 2.78 -8.00
CA GLY A 84 -11.00 1.57 -8.76
C GLY A 84 -10.54 0.39 -7.91
N ARG A 85 -9.62 -0.41 -8.45
CA ARG A 85 -9.22 -1.72 -7.91
C ARG A 85 -8.06 -1.59 -6.94
N GLU A 86 -8.03 -2.43 -5.92
CA GLU A 86 -6.88 -2.56 -5.00
C GLU A 86 -6.05 -3.76 -5.38
N LEU A 87 -4.76 -3.53 -5.65
CA LEU A 87 -3.84 -4.53 -6.16
C LEU A 87 -2.60 -4.58 -5.28
N THR A 88 -2.02 -5.76 -5.16
CA THR A 88 -0.75 -5.91 -4.47
C THR A 88 0.20 -6.83 -5.22
N VAL A 89 1.48 -6.44 -5.23
CA VAL A 89 2.56 -7.18 -5.88
C VAL A 89 3.53 -7.66 -4.81
N GLY A 90 3.55 -8.97 -4.57
CA GLY A 90 4.58 -9.60 -3.77
C GLY A 90 5.91 -9.61 -4.53
N ILE A 91 7.02 -9.35 -3.85
CA ILE A 91 8.36 -9.49 -4.40
C ILE A 91 9.12 -10.50 -3.55
N LEU A 92 9.77 -11.46 -4.20
CA LEU A 92 10.63 -12.46 -3.56
C LEU A 92 12.02 -12.41 -4.21
N GLY A 93 13.01 -11.98 -3.43
CA GLY A 93 14.37 -11.67 -3.86
C GLY A 93 14.39 -10.47 -4.79
N ASN A 94 14.38 -10.74 -6.10
CA ASN A 94 14.36 -9.74 -7.16
C ASN A 94 13.30 -10.07 -8.24
N LYS A 95 12.30 -10.87 -7.86
CA LYS A 95 11.24 -11.34 -8.77
C LYS A 95 9.88 -10.91 -8.23
N PRO A 96 9.09 -10.16 -9.00
CA PRO A 96 7.66 -10.00 -8.76
C PRO A 96 6.97 -11.37 -8.81
N LEU A 97 6.01 -11.57 -7.92
CA LEU A 97 5.08 -12.69 -7.89
C LEU A 97 3.77 -12.29 -8.61
N PRO A 98 2.91 -13.27 -8.97
CA PRO A 98 1.59 -13.00 -9.52
C PRO A 98 0.82 -11.97 -8.69
N ILE A 99 0.22 -11.01 -9.38
CA ILE A 99 -0.50 -9.90 -8.77
C ILE A 99 -1.75 -10.43 -8.08
N VAL A 100 -1.99 -9.96 -6.85
CA VAL A 100 -3.20 -10.26 -6.09
C VAL A 100 -4.11 -9.06 -6.16
N GLU A 101 -5.35 -9.25 -6.62
CA GLU A 101 -6.40 -8.26 -6.44
C GLU A 101 -7.13 -8.51 -5.13
N ILE A 102 -7.38 -7.43 -4.40
CA ILE A 102 -8.08 -7.41 -3.12
C ILE A 102 -9.46 -6.83 -3.36
N LYS A 103 -10.51 -7.61 -3.06
CA LYS A 103 -11.90 -7.18 -3.11
C LYS A 103 -12.47 -7.19 -1.69
N PRO A 104 -12.33 -6.08 -0.94
CA PRO A 104 -12.92 -5.97 0.39
C PRO A 104 -14.46 -5.99 0.30
N SER A 105 -15.12 -6.44 1.36
CA SER A 105 -16.59 -6.46 1.46
C SER A 105 -17.22 -5.07 1.50
N HIS A 106 -16.41 -4.03 1.74
CA HIS A 106 -16.80 -2.63 1.77
C HIS A 106 -15.68 -1.74 1.22
N ASN A 107 -15.86 -0.41 1.23
CA ASN A 107 -15.01 0.53 0.48
C ASN A 107 -13.54 0.59 0.90
N LEU A 108 -13.17 0.02 2.04
CA LEU A 108 -11.82 0.10 2.59
C LEU A 108 -11.31 -1.30 2.91
N TYR A 109 -10.07 -1.59 2.54
CA TYR A 109 -9.37 -2.78 3.03
C TYR A 109 -8.82 -2.51 4.44
N ASP A 110 -9.74 -2.46 5.39
CA ASP A 110 -9.49 -2.16 6.80
C ASP A 110 -9.04 -3.39 7.61
N TYR A 111 -8.95 -3.22 8.93
CA TYR A 111 -8.56 -4.30 9.85
C TYR A 111 -9.51 -5.50 9.75
N ASP A 112 -10.83 -5.27 9.74
CA ASP A 112 -11.82 -6.33 9.68
C ASP A 112 -11.71 -7.09 8.35
N CYS A 113 -11.54 -6.38 7.23
CA CYS A 113 -11.29 -6.99 5.93
C CYS A 113 -9.98 -7.80 5.86
N LYS A 114 -8.95 -7.41 6.63
CA LYS A 114 -7.64 -8.09 6.66
C LYS A 114 -7.64 -9.36 7.50
N TYR A 115 -8.35 -9.36 8.63
CA TYR A 115 -8.19 -10.41 9.65
C TYR A 115 -9.45 -11.25 9.90
N THR A 116 -10.62 -10.83 9.44
CA THR A 116 -11.85 -11.61 9.54
C THR A 116 -12.06 -12.43 8.26
N GLU A 117 -12.15 -13.75 8.43
CA GLU A 117 -12.39 -14.67 7.33
C GLU A 117 -13.72 -14.36 6.61
N GLY A 118 -13.70 -14.32 5.28
CA GLY A 118 -14.87 -14.01 4.46
C GLY A 118 -15.12 -12.51 4.23
N MET A 119 -14.38 -11.61 4.89
CA MET A 119 -14.54 -10.15 4.69
C MET A 119 -13.82 -9.61 3.45
N SER A 120 -12.99 -10.42 2.79
CA SER A 120 -12.34 -10.04 1.53
C SER A 120 -12.22 -11.25 0.59
N GLU A 121 -12.48 -11.01 -0.69
CA GLU A 121 -12.14 -11.94 -1.77
C GLU A 121 -10.78 -11.56 -2.36
N TYR A 122 -10.02 -12.57 -2.79
CA TYR A 122 -8.71 -12.38 -3.40
C TYR A 122 -8.64 -13.12 -4.74
N ILE A 123 -8.31 -12.39 -5.80
CA ILE A 123 -8.16 -12.96 -7.15
C ILE A 123 -6.67 -13.03 -7.47
N VAL A 124 -6.18 -14.24 -7.75
CA VAL A 124 -4.75 -14.51 -8.01
C VAL A 124 -4.61 -15.56 -9.12
N PRO A 125 -3.95 -15.25 -10.25
CA PRO A 125 -3.50 -13.91 -10.65
C PRO A 125 -4.68 -12.95 -10.88
N ALA A 126 -4.49 -11.67 -10.61
CA ALA A 126 -5.46 -10.63 -10.93
C ALA A 126 -5.77 -10.59 -12.44
N GLU A 127 -7.04 -10.41 -12.80
CA GLU A 127 -7.45 -10.32 -14.21
C GLU A 127 -7.11 -8.92 -14.75
N LEU A 128 -5.96 -8.81 -15.41
CA LEU A 128 -5.41 -7.57 -15.96
C LEU A 128 -4.99 -7.78 -17.41
N SER A 129 -4.87 -6.70 -18.18
CA SER A 129 -4.21 -6.78 -19.49
C SER A 129 -2.71 -6.94 -19.31
N ASP A 130 -2.05 -7.62 -20.26
CA ASP A 130 -0.59 -7.82 -20.25
C ASP A 130 0.20 -6.51 -20.09
N SER A 131 -0.32 -5.39 -20.59
CA SER A 131 0.32 -4.09 -20.46
C SER A 131 0.26 -3.55 -19.03
N ILE A 132 -0.88 -3.69 -18.36
CA ILE A 132 -1.05 -3.23 -16.97
C ILE A 132 -0.25 -4.14 -16.04
N GLU A 133 -0.37 -5.46 -16.18
CA GLU A 133 0.36 -6.43 -15.34
C GLU A 133 1.88 -6.20 -15.41
N ARG A 134 2.42 -6.00 -16.62
CA ARG A 134 3.84 -5.71 -16.83
C ARG A 134 4.25 -4.40 -16.17
N SER A 135 3.54 -3.31 -16.46
CA SER A 135 3.89 -1.99 -15.94
C SER A 135 3.83 -1.93 -14.40
N LEU A 136 2.81 -2.55 -13.81
CA LEU A 136 2.61 -2.62 -12.37
C LEU A 136 3.71 -3.46 -11.69
N SER A 137 4.07 -4.60 -12.29
CA SER A 137 5.15 -5.46 -11.80
C SER A 137 6.53 -4.79 -11.89
N GLU A 138 6.78 -4.06 -12.97
CA GLU A 138 8.00 -3.29 -13.19
C GLU A 138 8.14 -2.18 -12.13
N ASP A 139 7.08 -1.41 -11.89
CA ASP A 139 7.09 -0.34 -10.88
C ASP A 139 7.21 -0.89 -9.45
N ALA A 140 6.55 -2.01 -9.14
CA ALA A 140 6.71 -2.69 -7.86
C ALA A 140 8.16 -3.11 -7.61
N LEU A 141 8.82 -3.72 -8.61
CA LEU A 141 10.22 -4.10 -8.51
C LEU A 141 11.15 -2.88 -8.42
N LYS A 142 10.83 -1.82 -9.17
CA LYS A 142 11.59 -0.58 -9.20
C LYS A 142 11.58 0.11 -7.85
N ILE A 143 10.42 0.28 -7.21
CA ILE A 143 10.35 0.91 -5.89
C ILE A 143 11.06 0.07 -4.82
N TYR A 144 10.87 -1.25 -4.86
CA TYR A 144 11.55 -2.19 -3.95
C TYR A 144 13.07 -2.05 -4.00
N LYS A 145 13.64 -2.01 -5.21
CA LYS A 145 15.08 -1.81 -5.40
C LYS A 145 15.53 -0.41 -4.97
N THR A 146 14.75 0.62 -5.31
CA THR A 146 15.10 2.02 -5.05
C THR A 146 15.15 2.33 -3.55
N ILE A 147 14.24 1.74 -2.77
CA ILE A 147 14.21 1.89 -1.30
C ILE A 147 15.30 1.03 -0.63
N GLY A 148 15.90 0.09 -1.36
CA GLY A 148 16.92 -0.82 -0.81
C GLY A 148 16.31 -1.99 -0.03
N CYS A 149 15.07 -2.36 -0.33
CA CYS A 149 14.44 -3.54 0.26
C CYS A 149 15.20 -4.82 -0.13
N ARG A 150 15.16 -5.82 0.76
CA ARG A 150 15.85 -7.10 0.58
C ARG A 150 14.92 -8.26 0.88
N HIS A 151 15.26 -9.42 0.32
CA HIS A 151 14.64 -10.72 0.53
C HIS A 151 13.19 -10.85 0.08
N TYR A 152 12.26 -10.06 0.63
CA TYR A 152 10.87 -10.04 0.21
C TYR A 152 10.19 -8.76 0.67
N ALA A 153 9.13 -8.38 -0.02
CA ALA A 153 8.25 -7.30 0.36
C ALA A 153 6.92 -7.44 -0.37
N ARG A 154 6.01 -6.52 -0.09
CA ARG A 154 4.78 -6.34 -0.84
C ARG A 154 4.61 -4.86 -1.17
N ALA A 155 4.30 -4.54 -2.41
CA ALA A 155 3.97 -3.18 -2.82
C ALA A 155 2.46 -3.10 -3.13
N ASP A 156 1.78 -2.19 -2.46
CA ASP A 156 0.32 -2.05 -2.51
C ASP A 156 -0.05 -0.85 -3.40
N PHE A 157 -1.04 -1.03 -4.27
CA PHE A 157 -1.42 -0.09 -5.32
C PHE A 157 -2.93 0.08 -5.45
N ARG A 158 -3.34 1.24 -5.95
CA ARG A 158 -4.68 1.47 -6.52
C ARG A 158 -4.59 1.55 -8.03
N LEU A 159 -5.50 0.88 -8.74
CA LEU A 159 -5.64 0.96 -10.20
C LEU A 159 -6.97 1.63 -10.53
N ASN A 160 -6.91 2.83 -11.12
CA ASN A 160 -8.11 3.57 -11.50
C ASN A 160 -8.76 3.03 -12.78
N ASP A 161 -9.93 3.57 -13.12
CA ASP A 161 -10.72 3.13 -14.29
C ASP A 161 -10.05 3.45 -15.63
N ASP A 162 -9.10 4.39 -15.65
CA ASP A 162 -8.28 4.73 -16.83
C ASP A 162 -7.09 3.77 -17.01
N GLY A 163 -6.92 2.79 -16.12
CA GLY A 163 -5.83 1.82 -16.17
C GLY A 163 -4.48 2.34 -15.64
N GLN A 164 -4.47 3.44 -14.89
CA GLN A 164 -3.27 3.97 -14.22
C GLN A 164 -3.18 3.44 -12.79
N HIS A 165 -2.01 2.91 -12.41
CA HIS A 165 -1.74 2.46 -11.05
C HIS A 165 -0.96 3.49 -10.22
N TYR A 166 -1.28 3.55 -8.93
CA TYR A 166 -0.71 4.49 -7.97
C TYR A 166 -0.21 3.71 -6.77
N LEU A 167 1.09 3.82 -6.47
CA LEU A 167 1.70 3.21 -5.30
C LEU A 167 1.14 3.84 -4.03
N LEU A 168 0.59 3.02 -3.15
CA LEU A 168 0.18 3.42 -1.80
C LEU A 168 1.34 3.31 -0.83
N GLU A 169 1.93 2.11 -0.73
CA GLU A 169 2.96 1.80 0.25
C GLU A 169 3.79 0.56 -0.13
N ILE A 170 4.85 0.33 0.64
CA ILE A 170 5.63 -0.91 0.59
C ILE A 170 5.68 -1.51 1.99
N ASN A 171 5.28 -2.77 2.11
CA ASN A 171 5.35 -3.55 3.34
C ASN A 171 6.57 -4.47 3.27
N THR A 172 7.55 -4.23 4.14
CA THR A 172 8.82 -4.98 4.20
C THR A 172 8.77 -6.21 5.11
N LEU A 173 7.66 -6.43 5.80
CA LEU A 173 7.42 -7.61 6.64
C LEU A 173 5.95 -8.06 6.50
N PRO A 174 5.53 -8.47 5.29
CA PRO A 174 4.16 -8.90 5.06
C PRO A 174 3.81 -10.12 5.91
N GLY A 175 2.53 -10.24 6.27
CA GLY A 175 2.01 -11.40 6.99
C GLY A 175 2.28 -12.72 6.28
N MET A 176 2.36 -13.79 7.07
CA MET A 176 2.66 -15.17 6.62
C MET A 176 1.60 -16.19 7.09
N THR A 177 0.39 -15.73 7.38
CA THR A 177 -0.75 -16.59 7.74
C THR A 177 -1.41 -17.20 6.48
N SER A 178 -2.34 -18.14 6.66
CA SER A 178 -3.11 -18.74 5.57
C SER A 178 -3.92 -17.73 4.74
N THR A 179 -4.30 -16.60 5.33
CA THR A 179 -5.03 -15.51 4.67
C THR A 179 -4.11 -14.45 4.09
N SER A 180 -2.79 -14.50 4.36
CA SER A 180 -1.85 -13.48 3.94
C SER A 180 -1.58 -13.50 2.43
N LEU A 181 -1.32 -12.31 1.87
CA LEU A 181 -1.28 -12.09 0.42
C LEU A 181 0.01 -12.59 -0.23
N LEU A 182 1.15 -12.51 0.44
CA LEU A 182 2.41 -13.01 -0.10
C LEU A 182 2.40 -14.54 -0.29
N PRO A 183 1.95 -15.36 0.70
CA PRO A 183 1.71 -16.79 0.48
C PRO A 183 0.75 -17.11 -0.67
N LYS A 184 -0.35 -16.34 -0.83
CA LYS A 184 -1.29 -16.53 -1.95
C LYS A 184 -0.62 -16.30 -3.31
N ALA A 185 0.13 -15.21 -3.43
CA ALA A 185 0.90 -14.89 -4.64
C ALA A 185 1.95 -15.97 -4.94
N ALA A 186 2.69 -16.43 -3.92
CA ALA A 186 3.70 -17.49 -4.06
C ALA A 186 3.07 -18.80 -4.54
N LYS A 187 1.92 -19.19 -3.98
CA LYS A 187 1.18 -20.39 -4.41
C LYS A 187 0.75 -20.31 -5.86
N ALA A 188 0.26 -19.15 -6.32
CA ALA A 188 -0.06 -18.95 -7.73
C ALA A 188 1.17 -19.03 -8.65
N ALA A 189 2.36 -18.77 -8.12
CA ALA A 189 3.65 -18.98 -8.81
C ALA A 189 4.16 -20.44 -8.73
N GLY A 190 3.38 -21.36 -8.15
CA GLY A 190 3.76 -22.76 -7.99
C GLY A 190 4.68 -23.04 -6.79
N LEU A 191 4.75 -22.14 -5.80
CA LEU A 191 5.51 -22.33 -4.58
C LEU A 191 4.56 -22.66 -3.42
N GLU A 192 4.71 -23.84 -2.82
CA GLU A 192 3.99 -24.13 -1.58
C GLU A 192 4.58 -23.29 -0.43
N PHE A 193 3.85 -23.19 0.69
CA PHE A 193 4.27 -22.33 1.80
C PHE A 193 5.67 -22.69 2.33
N SER A 194 6.00 -23.98 2.42
CA SER A 194 7.35 -24.42 2.80
C SER A 194 8.42 -23.95 1.81
N ASP A 195 8.13 -23.97 0.50
CA ASP A 195 9.08 -23.53 -0.53
C ASP A 195 9.32 -22.02 -0.45
N LEU A 196 8.26 -21.25 -0.14
CA LEU A 196 8.37 -19.81 0.11
C LEU A 196 9.30 -19.53 1.29
N ILE A 197 9.09 -20.19 2.43
CA ILE A 197 9.91 -20.02 3.63
C ILE A 197 11.37 -20.43 3.37
N ASP A 198 11.59 -21.60 2.75
CA ASP A 198 12.92 -22.06 2.36
C ASP A 198 13.63 -21.07 1.44
N THR A 199 12.90 -20.49 0.48
CA THR A 199 13.44 -19.50 -0.44
C THR A 199 13.84 -18.22 0.29
N ILE A 200 13.00 -17.73 1.21
CA ILE A 200 13.32 -16.55 2.04
C ILE A 200 14.59 -16.80 2.86
N ILE A 201 14.70 -17.95 3.52
CA ILE A 201 15.88 -18.33 4.33
C ILE A 201 17.14 -18.39 3.45
N LYS A 202 17.06 -19.02 2.28
CA LYS A 202 18.18 -19.13 1.33
C LYS A 202 18.66 -17.76 0.86
N ILE A 203 17.74 -16.87 0.48
CA ILE A 203 18.09 -15.52 0.00
C ILE A 203 18.69 -14.69 1.14
N ALA A 204 18.18 -14.83 2.38
CA ALA A 204 18.73 -14.14 3.55
C ALA A 204 20.14 -14.63 3.96
N SER A 205 20.47 -15.88 3.64
CA SER A 205 21.77 -16.48 3.95
C SER A 205 22.88 -16.06 2.96
N ILE A 206 22.52 -15.45 1.83
CA ILE A 206 23.46 -14.96 0.83
C ILE A 206 23.70 -13.47 1.11
N ASN A 207 24.89 -13.14 1.61
CA ASN A 207 25.33 -11.74 1.71
C ASN A 207 25.51 -11.20 0.28
N ASN A 208 24.61 -10.32 -0.14
CA ASN A 208 24.87 -9.36 -1.21
C ASN A 208 25.23 -8.01 -0.58
#